data_AF-A0AAV8XU12-F1
#
_entry.id   AF-A0AAV8XU12-F1
#
_cell.length_a   1.000
_cell.length_b   1.000
_cell.length_c   1.000
_cell.angle_alpha   90.00
_cell.angle_beta   90.00
_cell.angle_gamma   90.00
#
_symmetry.space_group_name_H-M   'P 1'
#
loop_
_entity.id
_entity.type
_entity.pdbx_description
1 polymer ?
#
loop_
_entity_poly.entity_id
_entity_poly.type
_entity_poly.pdbx_seq_one_letter_code
_entity_poly.pdbx_strand_id
1 'polypeptide(L)' 'MKIAEVIFDCPADSSDSNATYFPHETECGKFYECHNGEAKLFKCPAGTYFDTSLDVCNWNVDCGNLTTSTVAPTTATEAE' A
#
# COMPACT_ATOMS: atom_id res chain seq x y z
N MET A 1 -16.20 8.54 -24.23
CA MET A 1 -16.24 7.42 -23.27
C MET A 1 -15.03 7.61 -22.38
N LYS A 2 -15.24 8.17 -21.18
CA LYS A 2 -14.17 8.40 -20.23
C LYS A 2 -13.71 7.01 -19.81
N ILE A 3 -12.50 6.63 -20.20
CA ILE A 3 -11.84 5.46 -19.64
C ILE A 3 -11.94 5.62 -18.12
N ALA A 4 -12.62 4.68 -17.47
CA ALA A 4 -12.61 4.60 -16.02
C ALA A 4 -11.20 4.13 -15.67
N GLU A 5 -10.28 5.08 -15.61
CA GLU A 5 -9.05 4.91 -14.84
C GLU A 5 -9.53 4.44 -13.47
N VAL A 6 -9.00 3.30 -13.01
CA VAL A 6 -9.31 2.75 -11.69
C VAL A 6 -8.72 3.75 -10.69
N ILE A 7 -9.47 4.82 -10.42
CA ILE A 7 -9.02 5.88 -9.52
C ILE A 7 -9.12 5.26 -8.14
N PHE A 8 -7.97 4.95 -7.57
CA PHE A 8 -7.82 4.69 -6.15
C PHE A 8 -8.35 5.92 -5.40
N ASP A 9 -9.63 5.87 -5.02
CA ASP A 9 -10.33 7.01 -4.44
C ASP A 9 -10.16 6.98 -2.93
N CYS A 10 -9.33 7.89 -2.44
CA CYS A 10 -9.07 8.04 -1.03
C CYS A 10 -10.22 8.84 -0.41
N PRO A 11 -11.05 8.26 0.49
CA PRO A 11 -12.20 8.97 1.02
C PRO A 11 -11.75 10.16 1.87
N ALA A 12 -12.11 11.37 1.44
CA ALA A 12 -11.88 12.61 2.19
C ALA A 12 -12.82 12.75 3.39
N ASP A 13 -13.98 12.09 3.33
CA ASP A 13 -15.01 12.12 4.35
C ASP A 13 -14.86 10.99 5.39
N SER A 14 -13.62 10.56 5.68
CA SER A 14 -13.35 9.76 6.88
C SER A 14 -13.69 10.64 8.10
N SER A 15 -14.96 10.61 8.47
CA SER A 15 -15.58 11.40 9.54
C SER A 15 -15.04 11.03 10.92
N ASP A 16 -14.23 9.98 10.97
CA ASP A 16 -13.45 9.52 12.08
C ASP A 16 -11.98 9.78 11.76
N SER A 17 -11.20 10.32 12.71
CA SER A 17 -9.78 10.66 12.57
C SER A 17 -8.84 9.45 12.37
N ASN A 18 -9.32 8.35 11.78
CA ASN A 18 -8.58 7.15 11.49
C ASN A 18 -8.09 7.13 10.05
N ALA A 19 -6.82 6.82 9.88
CA ALA A 19 -6.29 6.47 8.57
C ALA A 19 -6.89 5.13 8.12
N THR A 20 -7.24 5.04 6.84
CA THR A 20 -7.65 3.79 6.20
C THR A 20 -6.50 3.27 5.37
N TYR A 21 -6.28 1.95 5.34
CA TYR A 21 -5.18 1.36 4.61
C TYR A 21 -5.67 0.51 3.45
N PHE A 22 -4.95 0.55 2.32
CA PHE A 22 -5.31 -0.18 1.12
C PHE A 22 -4.11 -0.85 0.46
N PRO A 23 -4.27 -2.05 -0.12
CA PRO A 23 -3.18 -2.75 -0.79
C PRO A 23 -2.80 -2.05 -2.10
N HIS A 24 -1.53 -2.13 -2.48
CA HIS A 24 -1.11 -1.69 -3.81
C HIS A 24 -1.62 -2.66 -4.89
N GLU A 25 -2.00 -2.11 -6.04
CA GLU A 25 -2.59 -2.86 -7.15
C GLU A 25 -1.70 -3.94 -7.76
N THR A 26 -0.37 -3.78 -7.66
CA THR A 26 0.61 -4.64 -8.34
C THR A 26 1.77 -5.10 -7.44
N GLU A 27 1.95 -4.48 -6.27
CA GLU A 27 3.13 -4.67 -5.42
C GLU A 27 2.72 -4.99 -3.98
N CYS A 28 2.85 -6.25 -3.62
CA CYS A 28 2.38 -6.76 -2.33
C CYS A 28 3.10 -6.16 -1.11
N GLY A 29 4.33 -5.72 -1.33
CA GLY A 29 5.15 -5.05 -0.33
C GLY A 29 4.82 -3.57 -0.19
N LYS A 30 3.76 -3.07 -0.83
CA LYS A 30 3.35 -1.68 -0.79
C LYS A 30 1.87 -1.55 -0.43
N PHE A 31 1.54 -0.44 0.22
CA PHE A 31 0.17 -0.10 0.60
C PHE A 31 -0.01 1.41 0.59
N TYR A 32 -1.25 1.86 0.53
CA TYR A 32 -1.61 3.25 0.65
C TYR A 32 -2.20 3.51 2.03
N GLU A 33 -1.67 4.50 2.73
CA GLU A 33 -2.34 5.12 3.87
C GLU A 33 -3.19 6.28 3.36
N CYS A 34 -4.48 6.19 3.63
CA CYS A 34 -5.47 7.18 3.26
C CYS A 34 -5.89 7.97 4.48
N HIS A 35 -5.62 9.26 4.48
CA HIS A 35 -5.97 10.15 5.56
C HIS A 35 -6.46 11.49 5.01
N ASN A 36 -7.70 11.88 5.35
CA ASN A 36 -8.31 13.14 4.92
C ASN A 36 -8.30 13.34 3.39
N GLY A 37 -8.51 12.26 2.63
CA GLY A 37 -8.54 12.29 1.16
C GLY A 37 -7.17 12.27 0.50
N GLU A 38 -6.10 12.21 1.29
CA GLU A 38 -4.73 12.11 0.80
C GLU A 38 -4.23 10.68 0.93
N ALA A 39 -3.86 10.10 -0.21
CA ALA A 39 -3.22 8.79 -0.28
C ALA A 39 -1.70 8.93 -0.25
N LYS A 40 -1.06 8.30 0.74
CA LYS A 40 0.40 8.19 0.83
C LYS A 40 0.82 6.75 0.60
N LEU A 41 1.75 6.55 -0.34
CA LEU A 41 2.31 5.24 -0.63
C LEU A 41 3.39 4.88 0.40
N PHE A 42 3.22 3.74 1.06
CA PHE A 42 4.16 3.15 1.99
C PHE A 42 4.66 1.81 1.49
N LYS A 43 5.87 1.44 1.94
CA LYS A 43 6.50 0.16 1.62
C LYS A 43 6.74 -0.62 2.92
N CYS A 44 6.31 -1.88 2.94
CA CYS A 44 6.60 -2.79 4.01
C CYS A 44 8.10 -3.14 4.06
N PRO A 45 8.64 -3.46 5.25
CA PRO A 45 9.98 -4.00 5.40
C PRO A 45 10.24 -5.20 4.49
N ALA A 46 11.50 -5.41 4.12
CA ALA A 46 11.89 -6.51 3.25
C ALA A 46 11.44 -7.87 3.82
N GLY A 47 10.80 -8.69 2.98
CA GLY A 47 10.27 -9.99 3.38
C GLY A 47 8.91 -9.94 4.09
N THR A 48 8.27 -8.77 4.17
CA THR A 48 6.90 -8.60 4.68
C THR A 48 6.00 -7.94 3.63
N TYR A 49 4.70 -8.16 3.77
CA TYR A 49 3.67 -7.74 2.83
C TYR A 49 2.48 -7.16 3.58
N PHE A 50 1.73 -6.27 2.93
CA PHE A 50 0.60 -5.64 3.58
C PHE A 50 -0.56 -6.63 3.76
N ASP A 51 -0.94 -6.87 5.02
CA ASP A 51 -2.07 -7.72 5.41
C ASP A 51 -3.31 -6.86 5.60
N THR A 52 -4.19 -6.85 4.61
CA THR A 52 -5.45 -6.07 4.63
C THR A 52 -6.42 -6.52 5.72
N SER A 53 -6.20 -7.68 6.36
CA SER A 53 -7.06 -8.18 7.43
C SER A 53 -6.67 -7.59 8.79
N LEU A 54 -5.41 -7.19 8.92
CA LEU A 54 -4.82 -6.69 10.16
C LEU A 54 -4.31 -5.25 10.04
N ASP A 55 -4.33 -4.68 8.83
CA ASP A 55 -3.76 -3.37 8.49
C ASP A 55 -2.29 -3.22 8.90
N VAL A 56 -1.50 -4.29 8.78
CA VAL A 56 -0.07 -4.31 9.13
C VAL A 56 0.78 -5.02 8.09
N CYS A 57 2.08 -4.76 8.10
CA CYS A 57 3.05 -5.57 7.36
C CYS A 57 3.27 -6.90 8.06
N ASN A 58 2.91 -8.00 7.39
CA ASN A 58 3.03 -9.36 7.90
C ASN A 58 3.86 -10.20 6.92
N TRP A 59 4.64 -11.14 7.44
CA TRP A 59 5.46 -12.06 6.61
C TRP A 59 4.62 -13.20 6.03
N ASN A 60 3.47 -13.48 6.63
CA ASN A 60 2.63 -14.63 6.31
C ASN A 60 1.32 -14.21 5.60
N VAL A 61 1.44 -13.40 4.54
CA VAL A 61 0.31 -12.92 3.73
C VAL A 61 0.25 -13.70 2.41
N ASP A 62 -0.95 -14.13 2.02
CA ASP A 62 -1.15 -14.69 0.68
C ASP A 62 -1.24 -13.55 -0.33
N CYS A 63 -0.19 -13.46 -1.14
CA CYS A 63 0.05 -12.35 -2.05
C CYS A 63 -0.53 -12.59 -3.46
N GLY A 64 -1.08 -13.79 -3.69
CA GLY A 64 -1.50 -14.23 -5.02
C GLY A 64 -0.40 -14.07 -6.08
N ASN A 65 -0.73 -13.40 -7.19
CA ASN A 65 0.15 -13.17 -8.34
C ASN A 65 0.72 -11.73 -8.36
N LEU A 66 0.65 -10.99 -7.26
CA LEU A 66 1.28 -9.68 -7.20
C LEU A 66 2.79 -9.83 -7.18
N THR A 67 3.49 -8.84 -7.71
CA THR A 67 4.94 -8.83 -7.59
C THR A 67 5.26 -8.65 -6.12
N THR A 68 5.83 -9.69 -5.50
CA THR A 68 6.59 -9.47 -4.28
C THR A 68 7.68 -8.50 -4.70
N SER A 69 7.81 -7.37 -4.00
CA SER A 69 8.85 -6.37 -4.30
C SER A 69 10.22 -6.96 -3.85
N THR A 70 10.56 -8.12 -4.42
CA THR A 70 11.83 -8.83 -4.42
C THR A 70 12.66 -8.23 -5.56
N VAL A 71 12.72 -6.91 -5.59
CA VAL A 71 13.87 -6.27 -6.22
C VAL A 71 14.99 -6.46 -5.22
N ALA A 72 16.10 -7.04 -5.67
CA ALA A 72 17.37 -7.17 -4.97
C ALA A 72 17.66 -5.96 -4.05
N PRO A 73 18.46 -6.12 -2.97
CA PRO A 73 18.81 -5.02 -2.06
C PRO A 73 19.45 -3.90 -2.88
N THR A 74 18.62 -2.95 -3.31
CA THR A 74 19.06 -1.75 -3.97
C THR A 74 18.93 -0.73 -2.86
N THR A 75 20.07 -0.47 -2.25
CA THR A 75 20.37 0.60 -1.31
C THR A 75 19.35 1.72 -1.42
N ALA A 76 18.39 1.75 -0.49
CA ALA A 76 17.64 2.95 -0.20
C ALA A 76 18.62 3.89 0.51
N THR A 77 19.31 4.72 -0.26
CA THR A 77 19.76 6.00 0.26
C THR A 77 18.52 6.89 0.24
N GLU A 78 17.76 6.84 1.33
CA GLU A 78 16.94 7.97 1.75
C GLU A 78 17.90 8.93 2.50
N ALA A 79 18.47 9.87 1.75
CA ALA A 79 18.84 11.19 2.25
C ALA A 79 17.72 12.12 1.74
N GLU A 80 17.18 13.07 2.51
CA GLU A 80 17.80 13.93 3.53
C GLU A 80 16.91 14.12 4.76
#